data_AF-A0A6P0ZY41-F1
#
_entry.id   AF-A0A6P0ZY41-F1
#
_cell.length_a   1.000
_cell.length_b   1.000
_cell.length_c   1.000
_cell.angle_alpha   90.00
_cell.angle_beta   90.00
_cell.angle_gamma   90.00
#
_symmetry.space_group_name_H-M   'P 1'
#
loop_
_entity.id
_entity.type
_entity.pdbx_description
1 polymer ?
#
loop_
_entity_poly.entity_id
_entity_poly.type
_entity_poly.pdbx_seq_one_letter_code
_entity_poly.pdbx_strand_id
1 'polypeptide(L)'
;MKTPAKVIRTDKWRLNPTTEQRVLLSETVEVYRRACRYLVGIIYTHWGELGDLTADQLTPAVEKLMHKTAKRPNIKYPQFNKTFYKFPSYLRRAAIAFSAGQVSSFVTRYRDWQSGSRKRKDAKPPRLNASTGCYPSLYKGQCYKLHGFNTVEVKVFNGSDWIWTDVHITGLRERHLVASNKMMSPSIVINNRGYYLSVPFTCKPEKRKPEANVTAVDLGINTTATIAVVTHSGTVIHAEFVHPGRDIDRRDKRLKSVSTRASLTMGKGGKL
;
A
#
# COMPACT_ATOMS: atom_id res chain seq x y z
N MET A 1 -22.95 5.09 17.06
CA MET A 1 -22.77 3.77 16.41
C MET A 1 -21.34 3.67 15.86
N LYS A 2 -20.56 2.65 16.23
CA LYS A 2 -19.21 2.44 15.64
C LYS A 2 -19.38 1.94 14.20
N THR A 3 -18.79 2.62 13.23
CA THR A 3 -18.75 2.15 11.84
C THR A 3 -18.11 0.76 11.81
N PRO A 4 -18.74 -0.26 11.19
CA PRO A 4 -18.18 -1.60 11.15
C PRO A 4 -16.80 -1.56 10.46
N ALA A 5 -15.82 -2.23 11.08
CA ALA A 5 -14.46 -2.25 10.58
C ALA A 5 -14.42 -2.83 9.17
N LYS A 6 -13.90 -2.06 8.21
CA LYS A 6 -13.73 -2.49 6.83
C LYS A 6 -12.58 -3.50 6.74
N VAL A 7 -12.89 -4.77 6.49
CA VAL A 7 -11.87 -5.81 6.30
C VAL A 7 -11.31 -5.72 4.89
N ILE A 8 -10.02 -5.39 4.77
CA ILE A 8 -9.30 -5.38 3.49
C ILE A 8 -8.31 -6.55 3.47
N ARG A 9 -8.38 -7.36 2.42
CA ARG A 9 -7.41 -8.44 2.16
C ARG A 9 -6.82 -8.25 0.77
N THR A 10 -5.57 -8.62 0.59
CA THR A 10 -4.84 -8.40 -0.66
C THR A 10 -4.35 -9.71 -1.25
N ASP A 11 -4.72 -9.95 -2.50
CA ASP A 11 -4.19 -11.06 -3.28
C ASP A 11 -2.98 -10.61 -4.09
N LYS A 12 -2.13 -11.59 -4.40
CA LYS A 12 -1.01 -11.40 -5.32
C LYS A 12 -1.31 -12.16 -6.59
N TRP A 13 -1.51 -11.45 -7.68
CA TRP A 13 -1.70 -12.05 -9.00
C TRP A 13 -0.39 -12.02 -9.76
N ARG A 14 0.20 -13.19 -10.00
CA ARG A 14 1.50 -13.31 -10.68
C ARG A 14 1.35 -12.95 -12.15
N LEU A 15 2.30 -12.18 -12.65
CA LEU A 15 2.41 -11.81 -14.06
C LEU A 15 3.60 -12.54 -14.68
N ASN A 16 3.50 -12.88 -15.97
CA ASN A 16 4.61 -13.41 -16.75
C ASN A 16 4.91 -12.51 -17.96
N PRO A 17 5.52 -11.33 -17.73
CA PRO A 17 5.84 -10.42 -18.81
C PRO A 17 6.99 -10.93 -19.69
N THR A 18 6.89 -10.65 -20.99
CA THR A 18 7.99 -10.81 -21.96
C THR A 18 9.17 -9.89 -21.62
N THR A 19 10.34 -10.09 -22.24
CA THR A 19 11.52 -9.25 -22.00
C THR A 19 11.24 -7.77 -22.26
N GLU A 20 10.56 -7.44 -23.34
CA GLU A 20 10.17 -6.06 -23.67
C GLU A 20 9.21 -5.48 -22.62
N GLN A 21 8.19 -6.24 -22.22
CA GLN A 21 7.24 -5.81 -21.19
C GLN A 21 7.93 -5.56 -19.86
N ARG A 22 8.95 -6.36 -19.49
CA ARG A 22 9.72 -6.13 -18.26
C ARG A 22 10.40 -4.76 -18.26
N VAL A 23 10.94 -4.31 -19.40
CA VAL A 23 11.52 -2.98 -19.55
C VAL A 23 10.44 -1.92 -19.37
N LEU A 24 9.31 -2.02 -20.08
CA LEU A 24 8.20 -1.06 -19.98
C LEU A 24 7.65 -0.93 -18.56
N LEU A 25 7.44 -2.05 -17.86
CA LEU A 25 6.94 -2.04 -16.50
C LEU A 25 7.96 -1.40 -15.53
N SER A 26 9.26 -1.66 -15.73
CA SER A 26 10.33 -1.08 -14.91
C SER A 26 10.42 0.43 -15.11
N GLU A 27 10.47 0.89 -16.36
CA GLU A 27 10.43 2.33 -16.71
C GLU A 27 9.21 3.03 -16.13
N THR A 28 8.04 2.38 -16.20
CA THR A 28 6.81 2.90 -15.60
C THR A 28 6.94 3.12 -14.09
N VAL A 29 7.51 2.14 -13.37
CA VAL A 29 7.72 2.25 -11.92
C VAL A 29 8.75 3.33 -11.60
N GLU A 30 9.81 3.47 -12.40
CA GLU A 30 10.83 4.50 -12.20
C GLU A 30 10.30 5.92 -12.43
N VAL A 31 9.58 6.15 -13.53
CA VAL A 31 8.91 7.43 -13.82
C VAL A 31 7.90 7.77 -12.72
N TYR A 32 7.11 6.80 -12.28
CA TYR A 32 6.15 7.00 -11.18
C TYR A 32 6.83 7.38 -9.86
N ARG A 33 7.95 6.71 -9.51
CA ARG A 33 8.74 7.02 -8.30
C ARG A 33 9.37 8.40 -8.38
N ARG A 34 9.90 8.79 -9.55
CA ARG A 34 10.42 10.14 -9.78
C ARG A 34 9.32 11.20 -9.62
N ALA A 35 8.12 10.94 -10.15
CA ALA A 35 6.97 11.83 -9.99
C ALA A 35 6.54 11.97 -8.53
N CYS A 36 6.48 10.87 -7.77
CA CYS A 36 6.20 10.90 -6.33
C CYS A 36 7.26 11.70 -5.56
N ARG A 37 8.55 11.48 -5.84
CA ARG A 37 9.65 12.22 -5.20
C ARG A 37 9.50 13.73 -5.44
N TYR A 38 9.19 14.13 -6.66
CA TYR A 38 8.97 15.53 -7.02
C TYR A 38 7.75 16.12 -6.28
N LEU A 39 6.65 15.36 -6.22
CA LEU A 39 5.43 15.76 -5.52
C LEU A 39 5.60 15.89 -4.00
N VAL A 40 6.43 15.05 -3.37
CA VAL A 40 6.77 15.20 -1.94
C VAL A 40 7.38 16.58 -1.66
N GLY A 41 8.26 17.07 -2.54
CA GLY A 41 8.83 18.41 -2.40
C GLY A 41 7.80 19.53 -2.48
N ILE A 42 6.91 19.49 -3.48
CA ILE A 42 5.82 20.47 -3.62
C ILE A 42 4.89 20.43 -2.40
N ILE A 43 4.41 19.23 -2.05
CA ILE A 43 3.41 19.07 -0.98
C ILE A 43 4.00 19.49 0.38
N TYR A 44 5.27 19.15 0.65
CA TYR A 44 5.92 19.56 1.89
C TYR A 44 6.13 21.08 1.96
N THR A 45 6.49 21.72 0.85
CA THR A 45 6.64 23.19 0.77
C THR A 45 5.34 23.92 1.11
N HIS A 46 4.21 23.39 0.65
CA HIS A 46 2.87 23.96 0.87
C HIS A 46 2.09 23.28 1.99
N TRP A 47 2.77 22.55 2.88
CA TRP A 47 2.07 21.73 3.88
C TRP A 47 1.22 22.55 4.84
N GLY A 48 1.59 23.81 5.11
CA GLY A 48 0.80 24.71 5.94
C GLY A 48 -0.60 25.00 5.38
N GLU A 49 -0.76 25.01 4.06
CA GLU A 49 -2.06 25.23 3.39
C GLU A 49 -2.75 23.90 3.04
N LEU A 50 -1.97 22.86 2.74
CA LEU A 50 -2.49 21.57 2.26
C LEU A 50 -2.82 20.60 3.40
N GLY A 51 -2.17 20.72 4.56
CA GLY A 51 -2.21 19.72 5.62
C GLY A 51 -3.57 19.55 6.30
N ASP A 52 -4.39 20.60 6.29
CA ASP A 52 -5.72 20.61 6.91
C ASP A 52 -6.84 20.23 5.92
N LEU A 53 -6.50 20.03 4.64
CA LEU A 53 -7.46 19.65 3.62
C LEU A 53 -7.86 18.17 3.74
N THR A 54 -9.12 17.89 3.43
CA THR A 54 -9.57 16.50 3.23
C THR A 54 -8.92 15.89 1.98
N ALA A 55 -8.90 14.55 1.87
CA ALA A 55 -8.31 13.87 0.72
C ALA A 55 -8.90 14.32 -0.64
N ASP A 56 -10.21 14.62 -0.65
CA ASP A 56 -10.94 15.07 -1.84
C ASP A 56 -10.58 16.51 -2.24
N GLN A 57 -10.19 17.35 -1.28
CA GLN A 57 -9.76 18.73 -1.51
C GLN A 57 -8.27 18.83 -1.83
N LEU A 58 -7.45 17.99 -1.20
CA LEU A 58 -5.99 18.02 -1.33
C LEU A 58 -5.55 17.73 -2.76
N THR A 59 -6.14 16.72 -3.42
CA THR A 59 -5.72 16.33 -4.77
C THR A 59 -5.91 17.47 -5.79
N PRO A 60 -7.10 18.10 -5.89
CA PRO A 60 -7.29 19.28 -6.74
C PRO A 60 -6.39 20.46 -6.35
N ALA A 61 -6.14 20.69 -5.05
CA ALA A 61 -5.27 21.78 -4.59
C ALA A 61 -3.84 21.61 -5.11
N VAL A 62 -3.27 20.40 -4.99
CA VAL A 62 -1.94 20.08 -5.53
C VAL A 62 -1.93 20.17 -7.06
N GLU A 63 -2.97 19.66 -7.75
CA GLU A 63 -3.06 19.77 -9.21
C GLU A 63 -3.05 21.23 -9.69
N LYS A 64 -3.72 22.16 -8.98
CA LYS A 64 -3.70 23.59 -9.31
C LYS A 64 -2.30 24.20 -9.27
N LEU A 65 -1.41 23.69 -8.42
CA LEU A 65 -0.05 24.22 -8.28
C LEU A 65 0.85 23.83 -9.45
N MET A 66 0.57 22.71 -10.14
CA MET A 66 1.55 22.06 -11.02
C MET A 66 1.03 21.56 -12.38
N HIS A 67 -0.29 21.44 -12.55
CA HIS A 67 -0.87 20.91 -13.78
C HIS A 67 -1.59 22.00 -14.57
N LYS A 68 -1.00 22.38 -15.69
CA LYS A 68 -1.57 23.36 -16.63
C LYS A 68 -2.85 22.81 -17.26
N THR A 69 -3.90 23.61 -17.28
CA THR A 69 -5.15 23.31 -18.00
C THR A 69 -5.56 24.53 -18.83
N ALA A 70 -6.50 24.37 -19.77
CA ALA A 70 -6.99 25.51 -20.57
C ALA A 70 -7.56 26.63 -19.69
N LYS A 71 -8.28 26.27 -18.61
CA LYS A 71 -8.85 27.23 -17.64
C LYS A 71 -7.81 27.79 -16.66
N ARG A 72 -6.61 27.21 -16.59
CA ARG A 72 -5.51 27.62 -15.68
C ARG A 72 -4.16 27.51 -16.39
N PRO A 73 -3.81 28.50 -17.23
CA PRO A 73 -2.58 28.47 -18.00
C PRO A 73 -1.34 28.81 -17.16
N ASN A 74 -1.48 29.64 -16.13
CA ASN A 74 -0.41 30.05 -15.23
C ASN A 74 -0.40 29.18 -13.97
N ILE A 75 0.71 28.49 -13.71
CA ILE A 75 0.88 27.55 -12.60
C ILE A 75 2.26 27.76 -11.96
N LYS A 76 2.37 27.48 -10.66
CA LYS A 76 3.60 27.73 -9.88
C LYS A 76 4.73 26.75 -10.23
N TYR A 77 4.39 25.51 -10.59
CA TYR A 77 5.35 24.46 -10.90
C TYR A 77 5.16 23.89 -12.32
N PRO A 78 5.43 24.69 -13.38
CA PRO A 78 5.27 24.23 -14.77
C PRO A 78 6.21 23.09 -15.15
N GLN A 79 7.31 22.92 -14.41
CA GLN A 79 8.32 21.92 -14.68
C GLN A 79 7.79 20.49 -14.59
N PHE A 80 6.76 20.21 -13.77
CA PHE A 80 6.22 18.86 -13.67
C PHE A 80 5.68 18.35 -15.01
N ASN A 81 4.90 19.16 -15.71
CA ASN A 81 4.36 18.79 -17.01
C ASN A 81 5.45 18.65 -18.09
N LYS A 82 6.59 19.34 -17.93
CA LYS A 82 7.76 19.20 -18.83
C LYS A 82 8.55 17.93 -18.55
N THR A 83 8.82 17.65 -17.27
CA THR A 83 9.59 16.47 -16.85
C THR A 83 8.80 15.17 -16.99
N PHE A 84 7.49 15.20 -16.72
CA PHE A 84 6.60 14.05 -16.79
C PHE A 84 5.61 14.24 -17.93
N TYR A 85 6.13 14.22 -19.16
CA TYR A 85 5.33 14.43 -20.36
C TYR A 85 4.15 13.45 -20.43
N LYS A 86 2.97 13.99 -20.75
CA LYS A 86 1.69 13.26 -20.86
C LYS A 86 1.36 12.35 -19.65
N PHE A 87 1.84 12.68 -18.44
CA PHE A 87 1.62 11.85 -17.26
C PHE A 87 0.11 11.61 -16.99
N PRO A 88 -0.36 10.34 -16.99
CA PRO A 88 -1.78 10.02 -16.89
C PRO A 88 -2.42 10.60 -15.63
N SER A 89 -3.61 11.18 -15.79
CA SER A 89 -4.34 11.87 -14.71
C SER A 89 -4.54 10.99 -13.47
N TYR A 90 -4.98 9.74 -13.64
CA TYR A 90 -5.21 8.84 -12.52
C TYR A 90 -3.92 8.35 -11.85
N LEU A 91 -2.83 8.19 -12.60
CA LEU A 91 -1.51 7.96 -12.00
C LEU A 91 -1.04 9.18 -11.22
N ARG A 92 -1.34 10.39 -11.72
CA ARG A 92 -1.03 11.65 -11.02
C ARG A 92 -1.74 11.73 -9.68
N ARG A 93 -3.05 11.46 -9.66
CA ARG A 93 -3.84 11.42 -8.43
C ARG A 93 -3.33 10.38 -7.45
N ALA A 94 -2.97 9.19 -7.93
CA ALA A 94 -2.35 8.16 -7.10
C ALA A 94 -1.01 8.63 -6.50
N ALA A 95 -0.18 9.28 -7.31
CA ALA A 95 1.12 9.81 -6.88
C ALA A 95 0.96 10.95 -5.86
N ILE A 96 -0.02 11.84 -6.04
CA ILE A 96 -0.36 12.92 -5.09
C ILE A 96 -0.80 12.33 -3.76
N ALA A 97 -1.78 11.41 -3.77
CA ALA A 97 -2.28 10.79 -2.55
C ALA A 97 -1.17 10.05 -1.78
N PHE A 98 -0.32 9.30 -2.49
CA PHE A 98 0.84 8.64 -1.91
C PHE A 98 1.82 9.65 -1.28
N SER A 99 2.18 10.69 -2.02
CA SER A 99 3.14 11.70 -1.58
C SER A 99 2.60 12.53 -0.41
N ALA A 100 1.32 12.85 -0.39
CA ALA A 100 0.65 13.52 0.73
C ALA A 100 0.66 12.65 1.99
N GLY A 101 0.38 11.36 1.88
CA GLY A 101 0.48 10.43 3.02
C GLY A 101 1.91 10.35 3.59
N GLN A 102 2.92 10.38 2.72
CA GLN A 102 4.32 10.43 3.13
C GLN A 102 4.66 11.70 3.90
N VAL A 103 4.24 12.87 3.39
CA VAL A 103 4.47 14.17 4.05
C VAL A 103 3.71 14.24 5.37
N SER A 104 2.42 13.88 5.38
CA SER A 104 1.60 13.82 6.59
C SER A 104 2.25 12.97 7.68
N SER A 105 2.64 11.74 7.35
CA SER A 105 3.32 10.84 8.29
C SER A 105 4.63 11.42 8.83
N PHE A 106 5.40 12.10 7.98
CA PHE A 106 6.63 12.75 8.42
C PHE A 106 6.34 13.93 9.36
N VAL A 107 5.44 14.83 8.98
CA VAL A 107 5.12 16.05 9.75
C VAL A 107 4.54 15.70 11.12
N THR A 108 3.63 14.72 11.19
CA THR A 108 3.10 14.25 12.49
C THR A 108 4.23 13.74 13.40
N ARG A 109 5.06 12.82 12.89
CA ARG A 109 6.19 12.28 13.68
C ARG A 109 7.22 13.35 14.06
N TYR A 110 7.43 14.34 13.19
CA TYR A 110 8.33 15.44 13.47
C TYR A 110 7.77 16.35 14.56
N ARG A 111 6.48 16.67 14.53
CA ARG A 111 5.77 17.41 15.59
C ARG A 111 5.79 16.67 16.93
N ASP A 112 5.52 15.36 16.93
CA ASP A 112 5.63 14.52 18.14
C ASP A 112 7.06 14.54 18.72
N TRP A 113 8.06 14.45 17.84
CA TRP A 113 9.45 14.58 18.25
C TRP A 113 9.74 15.98 18.82
N GLN A 114 9.22 17.05 18.23
CA GLN A 114 9.40 18.42 18.73
C GLN A 114 8.72 18.65 20.09
N SER A 115 7.55 18.04 20.33
CA SER A 115 6.83 18.15 21.61
C SER A 115 7.46 17.35 22.76
N GLY A 116 8.55 16.61 22.49
CA GLY A 116 9.23 15.77 23.48
C GLY A 116 8.66 14.35 23.58
N SER A 117 7.62 14.02 22.81
CA SER A 117 7.12 12.64 22.65
C SER A 117 8.13 11.81 21.86
N ARG A 118 9.16 11.35 22.55
CA ARG A 118 10.30 10.62 22.00
C ARG A 118 10.48 9.31 22.75
N LYS A 119 10.84 8.27 22.02
CA LYS A 119 11.15 6.96 22.61
C LYS A 119 12.35 7.02 23.59
N ARG A 120 13.28 7.94 23.35
CA ARG A 120 14.45 8.21 24.21
C ARG A 120 14.81 9.69 24.12
N LYS A 121 15.46 10.21 25.16
CA LYS A 121 15.92 11.61 25.24
C LYS A 121 16.88 11.97 24.09
N ASP A 122 17.71 11.01 23.66
CA ASP A 122 18.73 11.14 22.61
C ASP A 122 18.24 10.80 21.20
N ALA A 123 16.93 10.52 21.03
CA ALA A 123 16.40 10.12 19.74
C ALA A 123 16.57 11.23 18.70
N LYS A 124 17.17 10.90 17.55
CA LYS A 124 17.33 11.82 16.41
C LYS A 124 15.95 12.16 15.81
N PRO A 125 15.79 13.36 15.22
CA PRO A 125 14.56 13.72 14.54
C PRO A 125 14.28 12.75 13.38
N PRO A 126 13.00 12.49 13.06
CA PRO A 126 12.65 11.73 11.87
C PRO A 126 13.17 12.46 10.63
N ARG A 127 13.41 11.70 9.55
CA ARG A 127 13.84 12.24 8.26
C ARG A 127 12.76 12.03 7.21
N LEU A 128 12.51 13.04 6.40
CA LEU A 128 11.63 12.92 5.24
C LEU A 128 12.36 12.13 4.15
N ASN A 129 11.94 10.90 3.90
CA ASN A 129 12.45 10.10 2.80
C ASN A 129 11.46 10.13 1.62
N ALA A 130 11.78 10.94 0.61
CA ALA A 130 11.00 11.04 -0.62
C ALA A 130 11.23 9.86 -1.60
N SER A 131 12.23 9.01 -1.34
CA SER A 131 12.60 7.84 -2.16
C SER A 131 12.02 6.55 -1.61
N THR A 132 10.74 6.56 -1.24
CA THR A 132 10.05 5.32 -0.89
C THR A 132 9.78 4.52 -2.14
N GLY A 133 10.10 3.22 -2.12
CA GLY A 133 9.86 2.27 -3.21
C GLY A 133 8.37 2.04 -3.48
N CYS A 134 7.66 3.11 -3.84
CA CYS A 134 6.25 3.11 -4.17
C CYS A 134 6.00 2.41 -5.49
N TYR A 135 4.75 2.01 -5.66
CA TYR A 135 4.26 1.31 -6.83
C TYR A 135 2.99 2.01 -7.33
N PRO A 136 2.81 2.14 -8.66
CA PRO A 136 1.63 2.77 -9.22
C PRO A 136 0.36 2.01 -8.84
N SER A 137 -0.63 2.73 -8.28
CA SER A 137 -2.00 2.22 -8.13
C SER A 137 -2.74 2.42 -9.45
N LEU A 138 -3.25 1.33 -10.01
CA LEU A 138 -3.88 1.30 -11.32
C LEU A 138 -5.39 1.49 -11.19
N TYR A 139 -5.93 2.56 -11.75
CA TYR A 139 -7.37 2.80 -11.81
C TYR A 139 -8.01 2.06 -12.99
N LYS A 140 -9.16 1.44 -12.76
CA LYS A 140 -9.88 0.64 -13.77
C LYS A 140 -10.26 1.50 -14.96
N GLY A 141 -10.02 1.00 -16.18
CA GLY A 141 -10.30 1.68 -17.44
C GLY A 141 -9.26 2.74 -17.85
N GLN A 142 -8.49 3.27 -16.90
CA GLN A 142 -7.59 4.40 -17.12
C GLN A 142 -6.12 4.01 -17.07
N CYS A 143 -5.79 3.06 -16.18
CA CYS A 143 -4.44 2.52 -15.98
C CYS A 143 -4.39 1.01 -16.19
N TYR A 144 -5.52 0.30 -16.03
CA TYR A 144 -5.60 -1.13 -16.34
C TYR A 144 -6.98 -1.52 -16.88
N LYS A 145 -7.05 -2.56 -17.70
CA LYS A 145 -8.27 -3.27 -18.08
C LYS A 145 -8.03 -4.77 -17.91
N LEU A 146 -9.07 -5.49 -17.48
CA LEU A 146 -9.02 -6.94 -17.34
C LEU A 146 -9.79 -7.56 -18.50
N HIS A 147 -9.15 -8.46 -19.23
CA HIS A 147 -9.75 -9.26 -20.29
C HIS A 147 -9.92 -10.68 -19.73
N GLY A 148 -10.99 -10.85 -18.94
CA GLY A 148 -11.12 -11.99 -18.03
C GLY A 148 -10.06 -11.96 -16.92
N PHE A 149 -9.61 -13.13 -16.49
CA PHE A 149 -8.59 -13.27 -15.43
C PHE A 149 -7.25 -13.82 -15.95
N ASN A 150 -7.11 -13.98 -17.25
CA ASN A 150 -5.89 -14.53 -17.88
C ASN A 150 -4.95 -13.43 -18.38
N THR A 151 -5.47 -12.26 -18.75
CA THR A 151 -4.68 -11.17 -19.30
C THR A 151 -5.12 -9.84 -18.70
N VAL A 152 -4.14 -8.99 -18.42
CA VAL A 152 -4.36 -7.61 -17.99
C VAL A 152 -3.69 -6.65 -18.98
N GLU A 153 -4.48 -5.73 -19.51
CA GLU A 153 -3.97 -4.61 -20.30
C GLU A 153 -3.56 -3.50 -19.32
N VAL A 154 -2.30 -3.09 -19.33
CA VAL A 154 -1.77 -2.07 -18.41
C VAL A 154 -1.22 -0.89 -19.20
N LYS A 155 -1.52 0.32 -18.74
CA LYS A 155 -0.91 1.53 -19.29
C LYS A 155 0.50 1.71 -18.73
N VAL A 156 1.49 1.69 -19.61
CA VAL A 156 2.92 1.72 -19.29
C VAL A 156 3.61 2.85 -20.05
N PHE A 157 4.75 3.28 -19.53
CA PHE A 157 5.63 4.25 -20.19
C PHE A 157 6.71 3.54 -20.98
N ASN A 158 6.93 3.95 -22.23
CA ASN A 158 7.92 3.32 -23.12
C ASN A 158 9.24 4.10 -23.25
N GLY A 159 9.42 5.17 -22.47
CA GLY A 159 10.56 6.09 -22.59
C GLY A 159 10.19 7.46 -23.17
N SER A 160 9.09 7.54 -23.95
CA SER A 160 8.63 8.79 -24.58
C SER A 160 7.14 9.06 -24.39
N ASP A 161 6.28 8.04 -24.44
CA ASP A 161 4.84 8.16 -24.31
C ASP A 161 4.22 7.03 -23.46
N TRP A 162 2.94 7.19 -23.14
CA TRP A 162 2.14 6.24 -22.38
C TRP A 162 1.31 5.37 -23.31
N ILE A 163 1.68 4.11 -23.40
CA ILE A 163 1.04 3.10 -24.27
C ILE A 163 0.32 2.04 -23.43
N TRP A 164 -0.55 1.26 -24.06
CA TRP A 164 -1.15 0.08 -23.45
C TRP A 164 -0.37 -1.18 -23.85
N THR A 165 -0.20 -2.12 -22.92
CA THR A 165 0.43 -3.41 -23.18
C THR A 165 -0.31 -4.53 -22.44
N ASP A 166 -0.46 -5.68 -23.08
CA ASP A 166 -1.13 -6.85 -22.51
C ASP A 166 -0.15 -7.77 -21.80
N VAL A 167 -0.36 -8.02 -20.51
CA VAL A 167 0.50 -8.89 -19.69
C VAL A 167 -0.31 -10.09 -19.22
N HIS A 168 0.25 -11.29 -19.38
CA HIS A 168 -0.41 -12.52 -18.97
C HIS A 168 -0.36 -12.71 -17.45
N ILE A 169 -1.49 -13.11 -16.87
CA ILE A 169 -1.64 -13.46 -15.46
C ILE A 169 -1.49 -14.98 -15.33
N THR A 170 -0.43 -15.42 -14.66
CA THR A 170 -0.10 -16.86 -14.53
C THR A 170 -0.47 -17.45 -13.18
N GLY A 171 -0.87 -16.63 -12.22
CA GLY A 171 -1.27 -17.13 -10.91
C GLY A 171 -2.24 -16.20 -10.25
N LEU A 172 -3.43 -16.71 -9.93
CA LEU A 172 -4.46 -16.00 -9.20
C LEU A 172 -4.66 -16.60 -7.81
N ARG A 173 -5.43 -15.86 -7.02
CA ARG A 173 -6.05 -16.34 -5.78
C ARG A 173 -7.55 -16.15 -5.91
N GLU A 174 -8.30 -16.83 -5.06
CA GLU A 174 -9.74 -17.03 -5.26
C GLU A 174 -10.64 -15.90 -4.73
N ARG A 175 -10.10 -14.79 -4.20
CA ARG A 175 -10.98 -13.74 -3.62
C ARG A 175 -11.89 -13.07 -4.64
N HIS A 176 -11.52 -13.12 -5.93
CA HIS A 176 -12.34 -12.62 -7.03
C HIS A 176 -13.56 -13.51 -7.32
N LEU A 177 -13.57 -14.77 -6.85
CA LEU A 177 -14.70 -15.69 -7.00
C LEU A 177 -15.80 -15.47 -5.96
N VAL A 178 -15.47 -14.83 -4.83
CA VAL A 178 -16.42 -14.55 -3.76
C VAL A 178 -17.24 -13.31 -4.11
N ALA A 179 -18.52 -13.49 -4.44
CA ALA A 179 -19.41 -12.43 -4.93
C ALA A 179 -19.55 -11.23 -3.95
N SER A 180 -19.46 -11.48 -2.64
CA SER A 180 -19.53 -10.41 -1.62
C SER A 180 -18.27 -9.54 -1.54
N ASN A 181 -17.16 -9.99 -2.14
CA ASN A 181 -15.91 -9.24 -2.18
C ASN A 181 -15.94 -8.19 -3.29
N LYS A 182 -15.52 -6.97 -2.95
CA LYS A 182 -15.34 -5.90 -3.94
C LYS A 182 -13.86 -5.70 -4.23
N MET A 183 -13.45 -5.97 -5.47
CA MET A 183 -12.09 -5.66 -5.96
C MET A 183 -11.84 -4.14 -5.92
N MET A 184 -10.66 -3.76 -5.46
CA MET A 184 -10.17 -2.37 -5.44
C MET A 184 -9.02 -2.21 -6.44
N SER A 185 -8.56 -0.97 -6.65
CA SER A 185 -7.44 -0.66 -7.55
C SER A 185 -6.18 -1.47 -7.22
N PRO A 186 -5.67 -2.31 -8.13
CA PRO A 186 -4.45 -3.05 -7.91
C PRO A 186 -3.24 -2.14 -8.01
N SER A 187 -2.11 -2.53 -7.40
CA SER A 187 -0.82 -1.88 -7.64
C SER A 187 0.12 -2.80 -8.40
N ILE A 188 0.85 -2.27 -9.37
CA ILE A 188 1.88 -3.05 -10.09
C ILE A 188 3.16 -3.11 -9.27
N VAL A 189 3.54 -4.31 -8.84
CA VAL A 189 4.71 -4.52 -7.98
C VAL A 189 5.79 -5.28 -8.72
N ILE A 190 6.98 -4.69 -8.75
CA ILE A 190 8.19 -5.24 -9.36
C ILE A 190 9.29 -5.28 -8.31
N ASN A 191 9.80 -6.48 -8.02
CA ASN A 191 10.94 -6.69 -7.12
C ASN A 191 11.63 -8.01 -7.44
N ASN A 192 12.64 -8.38 -6.64
CA ASN A 192 13.43 -9.61 -6.82
C ASN A 192 12.60 -10.91 -6.79
N ARG A 193 11.33 -10.86 -6.37
CA ARG A 193 10.41 -12.02 -6.37
C ARG A 193 9.55 -12.11 -7.63
N GLY A 194 9.76 -11.21 -8.59
CA GLY A 194 9.06 -11.16 -9.87
C GLY A 194 8.07 -10.00 -10.00
N TYR A 195 7.16 -10.17 -10.96
CA TYR A 195 6.16 -9.18 -11.38
C TYR A 195 4.78 -9.66 -10.94
N TYR A 196 4.04 -8.81 -10.24
CA TYR A 196 2.69 -9.16 -9.80
C TYR A 196 1.81 -7.94 -9.59
N LEU A 197 0.50 -8.13 -9.73
CA LEU A 197 -0.48 -7.20 -9.22
C LEU A 197 -0.76 -7.49 -7.75
N SER A 198 -0.63 -6.47 -6.92
CA SER A 198 -1.12 -6.48 -5.54
C SER A 198 -2.56 -6.00 -5.54
N VAL A 199 -3.52 -6.92 -5.45
CA VAL A 199 -4.95 -6.66 -5.67
C VAL A 199 -5.71 -6.62 -4.34
N PRO A 200 -6.11 -5.44 -3.84
CA PRO A 200 -6.91 -5.35 -2.63
C PRO A 200 -8.37 -5.69 -2.90
N PHE A 201 -9.00 -6.34 -1.92
CA PHE A 201 -10.42 -6.63 -1.87
C PHE A 201 -11.00 -6.09 -0.57
N THR A 202 -12.10 -5.35 -0.66
CA THR A 202 -12.97 -5.16 0.50
C THR A 202 -13.76 -6.44 0.69
N CYS A 203 -13.51 -7.12 1.80
CA CYS A 203 -14.18 -8.37 2.14
C CYS A 203 -15.33 -8.11 3.11
N LYS A 204 -16.45 -8.80 2.89
CA LYS A 204 -17.57 -8.87 3.82
C LYS A 204 -17.73 -10.33 4.25
N PRO A 205 -16.90 -10.80 5.21
CA PRO A 205 -17.06 -12.14 5.72
C PRO A 205 -18.46 -12.26 6.34
N GLU A 206 -19.09 -13.41 6.16
CA GLU A 206 -20.35 -13.70 6.84
C GLU A 206 -20.13 -13.65 8.35
N LYS A 207 -21.15 -13.18 9.07
CA LYS A 207 -21.11 -13.25 10.53
C LYS A 207 -21.10 -14.72 10.91
N ARG A 208 -20.14 -15.13 11.75
CA ARG A 208 -20.13 -16.47 12.32
C ARG A 208 -21.46 -16.70 13.04
N LYS A 209 -22.13 -17.82 12.73
CA LYS A 209 -23.30 -18.27 13.48
C LYS A 209 -22.81 -18.78 14.85
N PRO A 210 -23.49 -18.46 15.96
CA PRO A 210 -23.12 -19.01 17.26
C PRO A 210 -23.21 -20.54 17.19
N GLU A 211 -22.10 -21.21 17.49
CA GLU A 211 -22.01 -22.66 17.61
C GLU A 211 -22.17 -23.03 19.10
N ALA A 212 -22.57 -24.28 19.38
CA ALA A 212 -22.80 -24.74 20.75
C ALA A 212 -21.52 -24.79 21.61
N ASN A 213 -20.35 -24.83 20.98
CA ASN A 213 -19.05 -24.91 21.64
C ASN A 213 -18.26 -23.62 21.40
N VAL A 214 -17.52 -23.21 22.43
CA VAL A 214 -16.64 -22.04 22.40
C VAL A 214 -15.20 -22.51 22.23
N THR A 215 -14.52 -21.98 21.21
CA THR A 215 -13.07 -22.14 21.06
C THR A 215 -12.38 -20.95 21.69
N ALA A 216 -11.73 -21.16 22.83
CA ALA A 216 -10.84 -20.20 23.47
C ALA A 216 -9.41 -20.39 22.93
N VAL A 217 -8.73 -19.28 22.64
CA VAL A 217 -7.34 -19.28 22.21
C VAL A 217 -6.60 -18.27 23.07
N ASP A 218 -5.54 -18.73 23.75
CA ASP A 218 -4.66 -17.87 24.55
C ASP A 218 -3.21 -17.97 24.05
N LEU A 219 -2.44 -16.90 24.22
CA LEU A 219 -1.02 -16.88 23.88
C LEU A 219 -0.23 -17.44 25.06
N GLY A 220 0.48 -18.54 24.85
CA GLY A 220 1.34 -19.13 25.86
C GLY A 220 2.67 -18.38 25.99
N ILE A 221 3.32 -18.53 27.16
CA ILE A 221 4.70 -18.06 27.37
C ILE A 221 5.68 -18.97 26.61
N ASN A 222 5.50 -20.29 26.74
CA ASN A 222 6.36 -21.31 26.13
C ASN A 222 5.75 -21.97 24.88
N THR A 223 4.46 -21.75 24.63
CA THR A 223 3.71 -22.26 23.47
C THR A 223 3.20 -21.10 22.64
N THR A 224 3.06 -21.25 21.32
CA THR A 224 2.65 -20.12 20.48
C THR A 224 1.21 -19.72 20.76
N ALA A 225 0.36 -20.73 20.92
CA ALA A 225 -0.99 -20.57 21.42
C ALA A 225 -1.44 -21.85 22.11
N THR A 226 -2.34 -21.72 23.07
CA THR A 226 -3.09 -22.82 23.66
C THR A 226 -4.55 -22.69 23.22
N ILE A 227 -5.12 -23.78 22.74
CA ILE A 227 -6.51 -23.85 22.28
C ILE A 227 -7.27 -24.72 23.26
N ALA A 228 -8.45 -24.28 23.68
CA ALA A 228 -9.43 -25.10 24.37
C ALA A 228 -10.79 -24.97 23.70
N VAL A 229 -11.46 -26.09 23.45
CA VAL A 229 -12.85 -26.12 23.00
C VAL A 229 -13.72 -26.53 24.18
N VAL A 230 -14.63 -25.65 24.56
CA VAL A 230 -15.47 -25.78 25.76
C VAL A 230 -16.93 -25.83 25.35
N THR A 231 -17.68 -26.78 25.89
CA THR A 231 -19.14 -26.88 25.70
C THR A 231 -19.87 -25.82 26.52
N HIS A 232 -21.17 -25.62 26.25
CA HIS A 232 -22.03 -24.75 27.07
C HIS A 232 -22.10 -25.17 28.56
N SER A 233 -21.85 -26.45 28.88
CA SER A 233 -21.80 -26.97 30.25
C SER A 233 -20.45 -26.73 30.96
N GLY A 234 -19.48 -26.10 30.29
CA GLY A 234 -18.13 -25.89 30.84
C GLY A 234 -17.17 -27.07 30.65
N THR A 235 -17.59 -28.12 29.95
CA THR A 235 -16.74 -29.30 29.70
C THR A 235 -15.73 -29.00 28.60
N VAL A 236 -14.44 -29.23 28.88
CA VAL A 236 -13.40 -29.15 27.86
C VAL A 236 -13.41 -30.44 27.03
N ILE A 237 -13.71 -30.33 25.74
CA ILE A 237 -13.78 -31.48 24.82
C ILE A 237 -12.55 -31.59 23.91
N HIS A 238 -11.76 -30.53 23.80
CA HIS A 238 -10.48 -30.54 23.10
C HIS A 238 -9.54 -29.53 23.74
N ALA A 239 -8.27 -29.91 23.88
CA ALA A 239 -7.21 -29.01 24.29
C ALA A 239 -5.96 -29.29 23.44
N GLU A 240 -5.33 -28.23 22.93
CA GLU A 240 -4.17 -28.36 22.07
C GLU A 240 -3.17 -27.23 22.31
N PHE A 241 -1.89 -27.60 22.37
CA PHE A 241 -0.79 -26.66 22.46
C PHE A 241 -0.18 -26.49 21.07
N VAL A 242 -0.46 -25.34 20.44
CA VAL A 242 0.04 -25.01 19.12
C VAL A 242 1.45 -24.43 19.25
N HIS A 243 2.46 -25.18 18.80
CA HIS A 243 3.84 -24.71 18.77
C HIS A 243 4.62 -25.14 17.51
N PRO A 244 4.17 -24.75 16.30
CA PRO A 244 4.83 -25.12 15.05
C PRO A 244 6.15 -24.35 14.88
N GLY A 245 7.29 -25.01 15.12
CA GLY A 245 8.63 -24.39 15.03
C GLY A 245 8.90 -23.67 13.70
N ARG A 246 8.41 -24.21 12.57
CA ARG A 246 8.57 -23.60 11.24
C ARG A 246 7.86 -22.25 11.09
N ASP A 247 6.67 -22.12 11.67
CA ASP A 247 5.90 -20.88 11.58
C ASP A 247 6.41 -19.84 12.56
N ILE A 248 6.94 -20.27 13.71
CA ILE A 248 7.67 -19.41 14.64
C ILE A 248 8.91 -18.81 13.95
N ASP A 249 9.74 -19.63 13.30
CA ASP A 249 10.91 -19.13 12.55
C ASP A 249 10.50 -18.11 11.47
N ARG A 250 9.47 -18.42 10.68
CA ARG A 250 8.94 -17.50 9.66
C ARG A 250 8.40 -16.19 10.26
N ARG A 251 7.68 -16.27 11.38
CA ARG A 251 7.17 -15.12 12.12
C ARG A 251 8.33 -14.26 12.62
N ASP A 252 9.31 -14.86 13.26
CA ASP A 252 10.43 -14.15 13.86
C ASP A 252 11.33 -13.52 12.79
N LYS A 253 11.56 -14.22 11.68
CA LYS A 253 12.21 -13.67 10.48
C LYS A 253 11.44 -12.49 9.90
N ARG A 254 10.10 -12.56 9.88
CA ARG A 254 9.24 -11.47 9.42
C ARG A 254 9.27 -10.29 10.39
N LEU A 255 9.15 -10.53 11.69
CA LEU A 255 9.24 -9.51 12.74
C LEU A 255 10.58 -8.79 12.70
N LYS A 256 11.68 -9.54 12.53
CA LYS A 256 13.01 -8.96 12.34
C LYS A 256 13.09 -8.10 11.09
N SER A 257 12.55 -8.55 9.96
CA SER A 257 12.46 -7.74 8.74
C SER A 257 11.64 -6.46 8.92
N VAL A 258 10.51 -6.52 9.63
CA VAL A 258 9.68 -5.35 9.92
C VAL A 258 10.40 -4.41 10.87
N SER A 259 11.01 -4.92 11.95
CA SER A 259 11.81 -4.13 12.89
C SER A 259 12.99 -3.45 12.19
N THR A 260 13.70 -4.13 11.28
CA THR A 260 14.77 -3.52 10.49
C THR A 260 14.23 -2.39 9.61
N ARG A 261 13.09 -2.57 8.94
CA ARG A 261 12.49 -1.50 8.14
C ARG A 261 12.00 -0.34 9.01
N ALA A 262 11.41 -0.64 10.16
CA ALA A 262 11.00 0.34 11.14
C ALA A 262 12.21 1.12 11.67
N SER A 263 13.33 0.48 11.97
CA SER A 263 14.55 1.15 12.45
C SER A 263 15.19 2.05 11.39
N LEU A 264 15.09 1.71 10.11
CA LEU A 264 15.48 2.63 9.02
C LEU A 264 14.58 3.88 8.96
N THR A 265 13.36 3.79 9.48
CA THR A 265 12.37 4.87 9.46
C THR A 265 12.29 5.63 10.81
N MET A 266 12.72 5.00 11.91
CA MET A 266 12.63 5.44 13.31
C MET A 266 14.00 5.66 13.97
N GLY A 267 15.10 5.41 13.26
CA GLY A 267 16.47 5.41 13.80
C GLY A 267 16.88 4.09 14.47
N LYS A 268 18.18 3.95 14.80
CA LYS A 268 18.75 2.78 15.50
C LYS A 268 18.09 2.62 16.89
N GLY A 269 17.07 1.75 16.98
CA GLY A 269 16.33 1.46 18.23
C GLY A 269 14.82 1.22 18.12
N GLY A 270 14.25 1.26 16.90
CA GLY A 270 12.84 0.93 16.67
C GLY A 270 12.51 -0.55 16.97
N LYS A 271 11.81 -0.79 18.09
CA LYS A 271 10.98 -1.99 18.31
C LYS A 271 9.54 -1.55 18.09
N LEU A 272 8.78 -2.40 17.39
CA LEU A 272 7.31 -2.31 17.31
C LEU A 272 6.72 -2.43 18.72
#